data_AF-A0A9D5GCU8-F1
#
_entry.id   AF-A0A9D5GCU8-F1
#
_cell.length_a   1.000
_cell.length_b   1.000
_cell.length_c   1.000
_cell.angle_alpha   90.00
_cell.angle_beta   90.00
_cell.angle_gamma   90.00
#
_symmetry.space_group_name_H-M   'P 1'
#
loop_
_entity.id
_entity.type
_entity.pdbx_description
1 polymer ?
#
loop_
_entity_poly.entity_id
_entity_poly.type
_entity_poly.pdbx_seq_one_letter_code
_entity_poly.pdbx_strand_id
1 'polypeptide(L)' 'MSGIKIFSSLEEAQAAGFVVFDRLPDGYLVRKSSGTAFALAIVRIKKKEPVSKD' A
#
# COMPACT_ATOMS: atom_id res chain seq x y z
N MET A 1 1.50 2.67 19.07
CA MET A 1 1.41 1.49 18.17
C MET A 1 2.33 1.73 16.99
N SER A 2 3.56 1.20 17.04
CA SER A 2 4.52 1.24 15.94
C SER A 2 4.47 -0.11 15.24
N GLY A 3 3.70 -0.22 14.17
CA GLY A 3 3.61 -1.43 13.37
C GLY A 3 3.49 -1.04 11.90
N ILE A 4 4.14 -1.80 11.02
CA ILE A 4 4.02 -1.61 9.57
C ILE A 4 2.65 -2.13 9.15
N LYS A 5 1.77 -1.25 8.67
CA LYS A 5 0.46 -1.65 8.15
C LYS A 5 0.61 -2.08 6.68
N ILE A 6 -0.01 -3.19 6.33
CA ILE A 6 -0.06 -3.69 4.95
C ILE A 6 -1.54 -3.78 4.55
N PHE A 7 -1.88 -3.19 3.41
CA PHE A 7 -3.22 -3.21 2.84
C PHE A 7 -3.28 -4.20 1.68
N SER A 8 -4.45 -4.81 1.49
CA SER A 8 -4.67 -5.79 0.42
C SER A 8 -5.03 -5.12 -0.92
N SER A 9 -5.54 -3.89 -0.87
CA SER A 9 -5.83 -3.08 -2.06
C SER A 9 -5.57 -1.59 -1.81
N LEU A 10 -5.52 -0.82 -2.90
CA LEU A 10 -5.34 0.62 -2.82
C LEU A 10 -6.62 1.31 -2.30
N GLU A 11 -7.81 0.80 -2.64
CA GLU A 11 -9.07 1.34 -2.14
C GLU A 11 -9.16 1.24 -0.61
N GLU A 12 -8.73 0.11 -0.03
CA GLU A 12 -8.70 -0.09 1.43
C GLU A 12 -7.80 0.95 2.11
N ALA A 13 -6.63 1.22 1.53
CA ALA A 13 -5.71 2.23 2.02
C ALA A 13 -6.31 3.64 1.94
N GLN A 14 -6.95 3.98 0.82
CA GLN A 14 -7.60 5.27 0.62
C GLN A 14 -8.78 5.49 1.56
N ALA A 15 -9.62 4.47 1.77
CA ALA A 15 -10.72 4.51 2.74
C ALA A 15 -10.22 4.72 4.18
N ALA A 16 -9.04 4.18 4.51
CA ALA A 16 -8.37 4.44 5.77
C ALA A 16 -7.70 5.83 5.86
N GLY A 17 -7.78 6.64 4.80
CA GLY A 17 -7.23 7.99 4.71
C GLY A 17 -5.73 8.04 4.38
N PHE A 18 -5.17 6.96 3.84
CA PHE A 18 -3.81 6.97 3.31
C PHE A 18 -3.81 7.46 1.86
N VAL A 19 -2.76 8.18 1.49
CA VAL A 19 -2.52 8.66 0.12
C VAL A 19 -1.26 8.02 -0.44
N VAL A 20 -1.21 7.81 -1.75
CA VAL A 20 -0.02 7.27 -2.42
C VAL A 20 1.15 8.22 -2.20
N PHE A 21 2.25 7.67 -1.70
CA PHE A 21 3.51 8.36 -1.54
C PHE A 21 4.48 7.97 -2.66
N ASP A 22 4.59 6.67 -2.95
CA ASP A 22 5.44 6.15 -4.03
C ASP A 22 4.84 4.89 -4.67
N ARG A 23 5.23 4.60 -5.92
CA ARG A 23 4.83 3.39 -6.66
C ARG A 23 5.97 2.38 -6.64
N LEU A 24 5.66 1.15 -6.24
CA LEU A 24 6.61 0.05 -6.18
C LEU A 24 6.32 -0.96 -7.31
N PRO A 25 7.30 -1.77 -7.74
CA PRO A 25 7.10 -2.78 -8.78
C PRO A 25 6.00 -3.81 -8.48
N ASP A 26 5.68 -4.02 -7.20
CA ASP A 26 4.71 -4.97 -6.69
C ASP A 26 3.60 -4.28 -5.87
N GLY A 27 3.46 -2.95 -5.95
CA GLY A 27 2.56 -2.26 -5.04
C GLY A 27 2.68 -0.75 -4.95
N TYR A 28 2.28 -0.22 -3.79
CA TYR A 28 2.36 1.19 -3.46
C TYR A 28 2.87 1.39 -2.04
N LEU A 29 3.74 2.37 -1.86
CA LEU A 29 4.01 2.95 -0.55
C LEU A 29 2.98 4.07 -0.33
N VAL A 30 2.23 4.00 0.75
CA VAL A 30 1.20 4.99 1.08
C VAL A 30 1.51 5.64 2.42
N ARG A 31 1.10 6.89 2.58
CA ARG A 31 1.30 7.66 3.82
C ARG A 31 -0.01 8.27 4.29
N LYS A 32 -0.15 8.45 5.61
CA LYS A 32 -1.22 9.25 6.22
C LYS A 32 -0.59 10.27 7.15
N SER A 33 -0.87 11.55 6.91
CA SER A 33 -0.43 12.63 7.80
C SER A 33 -1.53 12.96 8.81
N SER A 34 -1.16 13.13 10.07
CA SER A 34 -2.03 13.56 11.17
C SER A 34 -1.32 14.66 11.95
N GLY A 35 -1.25 15.84 11.34
CA GLY A 35 -0.62 17.03 11.94
C GLY A 35 0.86 16.81 12.23
N THR A 36 1.19 16.44 13.46
CA THR A 36 2.55 16.22 13.96
C THR A 36 3.08 14.79 13.71
N ALA A 37 2.24 13.85 13.30
CA ALA A 37 2.62 12.47 13.04
C ALA A 37 2.37 12.06 11.60
N PHE A 38 3.19 11.14 11.08
CA PHE A 38 2.93 10.45 9.82
C PHE A 38 2.94 8.93 10.04
N ALA A 39 2.11 8.23 9.29
CA ALA A 39 2.10 6.78 9.22
C ALA A 39 2.44 6.34 7.79
N LEU A 40 3.23 5.27 7.67
CA LEU A 40 3.53 4.61 6.39
C LEU A 40 2.87 3.24 6.34
N ALA A 41 2.42 2.84 5.16
CA ALA A 41 1.87 1.52 4.90
C ALA A 41 2.21 1.06 3.48
N ILE A 42 2.16 -0.25 3.26
CA ILE A 42 2.42 -0.86 1.95
C ILE A 42 1.11 -1.44 1.41
N VAL A 43 0.80 -1.17 0.16
CA VAL A 43 -0.25 -1.87 -0.59
C VAL A 43 0.46 -2.87 -1.50
N ARG A 44 0.15 -4.16 -1.41
CA ARG A 44 0.69 -5.16 -2.35
C ARG A 44 -0.33 -5.44 -3.44
N ILE A 45 0.08 -5.28 -4.70
CA ILE A 45 -0.69 -5.76 -5.85
C ILE A 45 -0.10 -7.13 -6.16
N LYS A 46 -0.88 -8.21 -6.02
CA LYS A 46 -0.43 -9.54 -6.43
C LYS A 46 0.03 -9.44 -7.88
N LYS A 47 1.34 -9.60 -8.12
CA LYS A 47 1.87 -9.78 -9.45
C LYS A 47 1.16 -11.00 -10.02
N LYS A 48 0.34 -10.83 -11.07
CA LYS A 48 -0.16 -11.97 -11.84
C LYS A 48 1.10 -12.73 -12.26
N GLU A 49 1.31 -13.93 -11.72
CA GLU A 49 2.31 -14.82 -12.29
C GLU A 49 1.99 -14.95 -13.79
N PRO A 50 3.00 -14.89 -14.67
CA PRO A 50 2.77 -15.18 -16.07
C PRO A 50 2.20 -16.59 -16.13
N VAL A 51 0.94 -16.70 -16.56
CA VAL A 51 0.30 -17.98 -16.82
C VAL A 51 1.17 -18.66 -17.88
N SER A 52 1.98 -19.64 -17.46
CA SER A 52 2.64 -20.54 -18.39
C SER A 52 1.53 -21.27 -19.13
N LYS A 53 1.41 -21.00 -20.42
CA LYS A 53 0.64 -21.83 -21.33
C LYS A 53 1.58 -22.97 -21.71
N ASP A 54 1.30 -24.15 -21.16
CA ASP A 54 1.80 -25.43 -21.68
C ASP A 54 1.12 -25.75 -23.03
#